data_AF-A0A831XYG1-F1
#
_entry.id   AF-A0A831XYG1-F1
#
_cell.length_a   1.000
_cell.length_b   1.000
_cell.length_c   1.000
_cell.angle_alpha   90.00
_cell.angle_beta   90.00
_cell.angle_gamma   90.00
#
_symmetry.space_group_name_H-M   'P 1'
#
loop_
_entity.id
_entity.type
_entity.pdbx_description
1 polymer ?
#
loop_
_entity_poly.entity_id
_entity_poly.type
_entity_poly.pdbx_seq_one_letter_code
_entity_poly.pdbx_strand_id
1 'polypeptide(L)' 'MELVLYLVRKSTHMATYSELFEHFVGEKGWSKALLNAYLSELARKGVIKRAWLKVGGRRYRLYRLVGTG' A
#
# COMPACT_ATOMS: atom_id res chain seq x y z
N MET A 1 -6.69 7.87 7.04
CA MET A 1 -5.62 7.69 8.04
C MET A 1 -5.25 6.22 8.23
N GLU A 2 -6.23 5.30 8.14
CA GLU A 2 -6.04 3.86 8.36
C GLU A 2 -4.97 3.21 7.48
N LEU A 3 -4.87 3.57 6.19
CA LEU A 3 -3.86 2.97 5.29
C LEU A 3 -2.42 3.25 5.76
N VAL A 4 -2.14 4.46 6.22
CA VAL A 4 -0.81 4.83 6.71
C VAL A 4 -0.50 4.08 8.00
N LEU A 5 -1.46 4.01 8.93
CA LEU A 5 -1.31 3.25 10.18
C LEU A 5 -1.10 1.76 9.93
N TYR A 6 -1.79 1.18 8.94
CA TYR A 6 -1.59 -0.20 8.52
C TYR A 6 -0.15 -0.42 8.05
N LEU A 7 0.40 0.47 7.23
CA LEU A 7 1.79 0.39 6.80
C LEU A 7 2.77 0.58 7.97
N VAL A 8 2.53 1.52 8.89
CA VAL A 8 3.38 1.76 10.07
C VAL A 8 3.45 0.51 10.98
N ARG A 9 2.34 -0.22 11.11
CA ARG A 9 2.29 -1.43 11.97
C ARG A 9 3.02 -2.63 11.37
N LYS A 10 3.31 -2.63 10.07
CA LYS A 10 4.07 -3.72 9.44
C LYS A 10 5.56 -3.51 9.72
N SER A 11 6.26 -4.57 10.12
CA SER A 11 7.71 -4.55 10.36
C SER A 11 8.50 -4.00 9.16
N THR A 12 8.03 -4.28 7.95
CA THR A 12 8.67 -3.83 6.70
C THR A 12 8.28 -2.42 6.27
N HIS A 13 7.29 -1.79 6.91
CA HIS A 13 6.69 -0.51 6.50
C HIS A 13 6.20 -0.50 5.04
N MET A 14 5.85 -1.70 4.53
CA MET A 14 5.52 -1.97 3.15
C MET A 14 4.32 -2.91 3.04
N ALA A 15 3.53 -2.76 1.98
CA ALA A 15 2.52 -3.73 1.59
C ALA A 15 2.40 -3.82 0.07
N THR A 16 2.04 -5.00 -0.42
CA THR A 16 1.65 -5.22 -1.81
C THR A 16 0.23 -4.68 -2.07
N TYR A 17 -0.11 -4.44 -3.34
CA TYR A 17 -1.48 -4.10 -3.71
C TYR A 17 -2.48 -5.17 -3.26
N SER A 18 -2.12 -6.45 -3.37
CA SER A 18 -2.98 -7.57 -3.00
C SER A 18 -3.30 -7.56 -1.50
N GLU A 19 -2.29 -7.37 -0.63
CA GLU A 19 -2.52 -7.25 0.82
C GLU A 19 -3.40 -6.05 1.18
N LEU A 20 -3.18 -4.91 0.52
CA LEU A 20 -3.99 -3.71 0.73
C LEU A 20 -5.43 -3.93 0.25
N PHE A 21 -5.61 -4.63 -0.86
CA PHE A 21 -6.93 -4.95 -1.39
C PHE A 21 -7.68 -5.91 -0.47
N GLU A 22 -7.04 -7.00 -0.05
CA GLU A 22 -7.63 -7.98 0.87
C GLU A 22 -8.08 -7.31 2.17
N HIS A 23 -7.19 -6.53 2.80
CA HIS A 23 -7.52 -5.87 4.07
C HIS A 23 -8.57 -4.76 3.90
N PHE A 24 -8.35 -3.79 3.00
CA PHE A 24 -9.23 -2.63 2.92
C PHE A 24 -10.52 -2.89 2.16
N VAL A 25 -10.46 -3.61 1.03
CA VAL A 25 -11.64 -3.92 0.22
C VAL A 25 -12.36 -5.16 0.73
N GLY A 26 -11.62 -6.22 1.04
CA GLY A 26 -12.19 -7.48 1.52
C GLY A 26 -12.74 -7.40 2.94
N GLU A 27 -11.94 -6.92 3.90
CA GLU A 27 -12.32 -6.95 5.32
C GLU A 27 -12.97 -5.64 5.79
N LYS A 28 -12.47 -4.49 5.34
CA LYS A 28 -12.96 -3.17 5.80
C LYS A 28 -14.09 -2.58 4.93
N GLY A 29 -14.47 -3.26 3.85
CA GLY A 29 -15.58 -2.85 2.98
C GLY A 29 -15.32 -1.59 2.15
N TRP A 30 -14.06 -1.19 1.96
CA TRP A 30 -13.74 -0.09 1.04
C TRP A 30 -14.05 -0.48 -0.40
N SER A 31 -14.43 0.49 -1.22
CA SER A 31 -14.44 0.26 -2.67
C SER A 31 -13.01 0.23 -3.22
N LYS A 32 -12.79 -0.56 -4.28
CA LYS A 32 -11.52 -0.55 -5.04
C LYS A 32 -11.14 0.86 -5.49
N ALA A 33 -12.13 1.67 -5.88
CA ALA A 33 -11.93 3.05 -6.32
C ALA A 33 -11.39 3.92 -5.18
N LEU A 34 -11.96 3.79 -3.97
CA LEU A 34 -11.49 4.50 -2.78
C LEU A 34 -10.04 4.14 -2.44
N LEU A 35 -9.71 2.84 -2.42
CA LEU A 35 -8.33 2.40 -2.17
C LEU A 35 -7.35 3.01 -3.19
N ASN A 36 -7.70 2.99 -4.47
CA ASN A 36 -6.85 3.53 -5.53
C ASN A 36 -6.68 5.05 -5.44
N ALA A 37 -7.76 5.78 -5.11
CA ALA A 37 -7.71 7.22 -4.89
C ALA A 37 -6.78 7.56 -3.72
N TYR A 38 -6.93 6.84 -2.60
CA TYR A 38 -6.11 7.04 -1.40
C TYR A 38 -4.62 6.78 -1.66
N LEU A 39 -4.29 5.67 -2.33
CA LEU A 39 -2.91 5.35 -2.73
C LEU A 39 -2.32 6.37 -3.71
N SER A 40 -3.15 7.06 -4.49
CA SER A 40 -2.73 8.12 -5.41
C SER A 40 -2.51 9.44 -4.69
N GLU A 41 -3.39 9.77 -3.76
CA GLU A 41 -3.23 10.94 -2.92
C GLU A 41 -1.98 10.85 -2.04
N LEU A 42 -1.74 9.72 -1.37
CA LEU A 42 -0.57 9.51 -0.52
C LEU A 42 0.74 9.55 -1.32
N ALA A 43 0.74 9.00 -2.54
CA ALA A 43 1.91 9.06 -3.41
C ALA A 43 2.18 10.51 -3.86
N ARG A 44 1.13 11.25 -4.23
CA ARG A 44 1.23 12.67 -4.61
C ARG A 44 1.73 13.53 -3.45
N LYS A 45 1.32 13.24 -2.23
CA LYS A 45 1.75 13.93 -1.01
C LYS A 45 3.15 13.52 -0.53
N GLY A 46 3.82 12.58 -1.20
CA GLY A 46 5.13 12.09 -0.79
C GLY A 46 5.11 11.30 0.52
N VAL A 47 3.96 10.75 0.93
CA VAL A 47 3.84 9.89 2.11
C VAL A 47 4.28 8.47 1.79
N ILE A 48 4.00 8.00 0.56
CA ILE A 48 4.39 6.67 0.10
C ILE A 48 5.14 6.69 -1.23
N LYS A 49 6.06 5.74 -1.42
CA LYS A 49 6.64 5.39 -2.73
C LYS A 49 5.99 4.13 -3.28
N ARG A 50 5.95 4.05 -4.60
CA ARG A 50 5.51 2.86 -5.36
C ARG A 50 6.74 2.18 -5.94
N ALA A 51 6.86 0.87 -5.75
CA ALA A 51 7.96 0.09 -6.30
C ALA A 51 7.44 -1.21 -6.92
N TRP A 52 8.25 -1.82 -7.78
CA TRP A 52 8.02 -3.17 -8.26
C TRP A 52 8.99 -4.12 -7.57
N LEU A 53 8.45 -5.14 -6.92
CA LEU A 53 9.24 -6.25 -6.38
C LEU A 53 9.11 -7.46 -7.30
N LYS A 54 10.24 -8.05 -7.68
CA LYS A 54 10.26 -9.29 -8.46
C LYS A 54 10.55 -10.46 -7.51
N VAL A 55 9.62 -11.40 -7.41
CA VAL A 55 9.76 -12.63 -6.61
C VAL A 55 9.34 -13.81 -7.46
N GLY A 56 10.21 -14.83 -7.60
CA GLY A 56 9.89 -16.05 -8.35
C GLY A 56 9.40 -15.80 -9.78
N GLY A 57 9.98 -14.79 -10.46
CA GLY A 57 9.56 -14.40 -11.83
C GLY A 57 8.30 -13.53 -11.90
N ARG A 58 7.54 -13.38 -10.82
CA ARG A 58 6.33 -12.53 -10.76
C ARG A 58 6.67 -11.14 -10.23
N ARG A 59 5.95 -10.12 -10.72
CA ARG A 59 6.09 -8.72 -10.28
C ARG A 59 4.92 -8.34 -9.38
N TYR A 60 5.24 -7.80 -8.22
CA TYR A 60 4.28 -7.30 -7.24
C TYR A 60 4.45 -5.79 -7.10
N ARG A 61 3.34 -5.06 -7.13
CA ARG A 61 3.35 -3.62 -6.87
C ARG A 61 3.37 -3.40 -5.36
N LEU A 62 4.43 -2.77 -4.88
CA LEU A 62 4.63 -2.43 -3.47
C LEU A 62 4.34 -0.95 -3.22
N TYR A 63 3.88 -0.68 -2.01
CA TYR A 63 3.66 0.64 -1.44
C TYR A 63 4.41 0.73 -0.11
N ARG A 64 5.29 1.72 0.03
CA ARG A 64 6.20 1.90 1.17
C ARG A 64 6.09 3.31 1.74
N LEU A 65 6.19 3.48 3.06
CA LEU A 65 6.30 4.81 3.67
C LEU A 65 7.62 5.52 3.31
N VAL A 66 7.55 6.80 2.95
CA VAL A 66 8.73 7.65 2.73
C VAL A 66 9.43 7.92 4.08
N GLY A 67 10.77 7.82 4.12
CA GLY A 67 11.57 8.09 5.32
C GLY A 67 11.90 6.87 6.19
N THR A 68 11.58 5.65 5.74
CA THR A 68 11.89 4.40 6.47
C THR A 68 13.09 3.63 5.91
N GLY A 69 14.10 4.35 5.39
CA GLY A 69 15.34 3.77 4.88
C GLY A 69 16.29 4.82 4.33
#